data_AF-A0A3N2QEG2-F1
#
_entry.id   AF-A0A3N2QEG2-F1
#
_cell.length_a   1.000
_cell.length_b   1.000
_cell.length_c   1.000
_cell.angle_alpha   90.00
_cell.angle_beta   90.00
_cell.angle_gamma   90.00
#
_symmetry.space_group_name_H-M   'P 1'
#
loop_
_entity.id
_entity.type
_entity.pdbx_description
1 polymer ?
#
loop_
_entity_poly.entity_id
_entity_poly.type
_entity_poly.pdbx_seq_one_letter_code
_entity_poly.pdbx_strand_id
1 'polypeptide(L)'
;MKRIIFLLASATIGSPAAADKAMSDYKFYATDYRLKSGIEHFAAYVIKSDPCITVDIFKGSKKRYCELGDSGINLERDAPSVYATDITVDISGVRFIAAAPWNEQECSIDVYSEEITCSATGKN
;
A
#
# COMPACT_ATOMS: atom_id res chain seq x y z
N MET A 1 -28.25 24.72 -55.93
CA MET A 1 -27.67 23.53 -55.26
C MET A 1 -26.92 24.02 -54.01
N LYS A 2 -27.45 23.77 -52.81
CA LYS A 2 -26.98 24.37 -51.55
C LYS A 2 -26.04 23.37 -50.87
N ARG A 3 -24.75 23.70 -50.76
CA ARG A 3 -23.71 22.83 -50.19
C ARG A 3 -23.80 22.85 -48.66
N ILE A 4 -24.02 21.69 -48.05
CA ILE A 4 -23.98 21.50 -46.60
C ILE A 4 -22.54 21.17 -46.22
N ILE A 5 -21.91 22.02 -45.40
CA ILE A 5 -20.59 21.79 -44.83
C ILE A 5 -20.80 21.11 -43.48
N PHE A 6 -20.42 19.84 -43.37
CA PHE A 6 -20.35 19.11 -42.09
C PHE A 6 -19.01 19.47 -41.42
N LEU A 7 -19.08 20.20 -40.30
CA LEU A 7 -17.95 20.39 -39.38
C LEU A 7 -17.87 19.17 -38.45
N LEU A 8 -16.89 18.30 -38.67
CA LEU A 8 -16.51 17.27 -37.69
C LEU A 8 -15.85 17.96 -36.49
N ALA A 9 -16.51 17.92 -35.34
CA ALA A 9 -15.90 18.24 -34.06
C ALA A 9 -15.03 17.05 -33.62
N SER A 10 -13.71 17.21 -33.72
CA SER A 10 -12.75 16.26 -33.16
C SER A 10 -12.76 16.34 -31.64
N ALA A 11 -13.45 15.40 -30.99
CA ALA A 11 -13.33 15.19 -29.55
C ALA A 11 -11.97 14.55 -29.25
N THR A 12 -11.02 15.35 -28.77
CA THR A 12 -9.78 14.84 -28.19
C THR A 12 -10.12 14.15 -26.87
N ILE A 13 -10.19 12.82 -26.89
CA ILE A 13 -10.28 12.00 -25.67
C ILE A 13 -8.89 12.02 -25.04
N GLY A 14 -8.65 12.99 -24.16
CA GLY A 14 -7.47 12.98 -23.28
C GLY A 14 -7.66 11.89 -22.23
N SER A 15 -6.82 10.86 -22.25
CA SER A 15 -6.76 9.90 -21.14
C SER A 15 -6.31 10.65 -19.87
N PRO A 16 -6.96 10.45 -18.71
CA PRO A 16 -6.44 11.00 -17.47
C PRO A 16 -5.11 10.31 -17.16
N ALA A 17 -4.02 11.09 -17.11
CA ALA A 17 -2.78 10.62 -16.52
C ALA A 17 -3.08 10.23 -15.07
N ALA A 18 -2.68 9.01 -14.66
CA ALA A 18 -2.72 8.62 -13.27
C ALA A 18 -1.87 9.62 -12.49
N ALA A 19 -2.50 10.41 -11.62
CA ALA A 19 -1.78 11.34 -10.77
C ALA A 19 -0.94 10.52 -9.78
N ASP A 20 0.38 10.60 -9.90
CA ASP A 20 1.29 10.08 -8.88
C ASP A 20 0.94 10.74 -7.54
N LYS A 21 0.80 9.94 -6.48
CA LYS A 21 0.51 10.46 -5.14
C LYS A 21 1.67 11.34 -4.67
N ALA A 22 1.35 12.47 -4.05
CA ALA A 22 2.39 13.34 -3.51
C ALA A 22 3.05 12.66 -2.30
N MET A 23 4.34 12.91 -2.06
CA MET A 23 5.04 12.40 -0.87
C MET A 23 4.33 12.79 0.44
N SER A 24 3.62 13.92 0.45
CA SER A 24 2.80 14.36 1.58
C SER A 24 1.63 13.45 1.91
N ASP A 25 1.23 12.56 1.00
CA ASP A 25 0.07 11.70 1.17
C ASP A 25 0.41 10.41 1.92
N TYR A 26 1.70 10.12 2.09
CA TYR A 26 2.20 8.94 2.78
C TYR A 26 2.30 9.20 4.28
N LYS A 27 1.82 8.24 5.07
CA LYS A 27 2.11 8.13 6.50
C LYS A 27 3.41 7.35 6.71
N PHE A 28 3.57 6.28 5.93
CA PHE A 28 4.78 5.45 5.89
C PHE A 28 5.11 5.09 4.45
N TYR A 29 6.39 5.00 4.13
CA TYR A 29 6.90 4.51 2.85
C TYR A 29 8.29 3.93 3.07
N ALA A 30 8.51 2.69 2.65
CA ALA A 30 9.80 2.02 2.70
C ALA A 30 9.95 1.10 1.49
N THR A 31 11.19 0.88 1.06
CA THR A 31 11.53 -0.02 -0.06
C THR A 31 12.64 -0.98 0.36
N ASP A 32 12.82 -2.07 -0.37
CA ASP A 32 13.91 -3.04 -0.15
C ASP A 32 15.24 -2.58 -0.77
N TYR A 33 15.43 -1.27 -0.94
CA TYR A 33 16.57 -0.69 -1.62
C TYR A 33 17.91 -1.21 -1.09
N ARG A 34 18.69 -1.79 -2.00
CA ARG A 34 20.01 -2.33 -1.69
C ARG A 34 21.12 -1.38 -2.11
N LEU A 35 21.85 -0.83 -1.14
CA LEU A 35 22.97 0.10 -1.39
C LEU A 35 24.03 -0.43 -2.37
N LYS A 36 24.28 -1.75 -2.37
CA LYS A 36 25.30 -2.37 -3.23
C LYS A 36 24.89 -2.43 -4.71
N SER A 37 23.61 -2.64 -5.01
CA SER A 37 23.12 -2.77 -6.38
C SER A 37 22.41 -1.51 -6.88
N GLY A 38 21.96 -0.62 -6.00
CA GLY A 38 21.13 0.52 -6.36
C GLY A 38 19.76 0.11 -6.89
N ILE A 39 19.29 -1.09 -6.53
CA ILE A 39 18.04 -1.67 -7.02
C ILE A 39 17.08 -1.80 -5.84
N GLU A 40 15.83 -1.53 -6.14
CA GLU A 40 14.65 -1.83 -5.33
C GLU A 40 13.70 -2.69 -6.17
N HIS A 41 13.04 -3.64 -5.51
CA HIS A 41 12.13 -4.60 -6.10
C HIS A 41 10.69 -4.35 -5.67
N PHE A 42 10.47 -3.81 -4.48
CA PHE A 42 9.13 -3.45 -4.00
C PHE A 42 9.13 -2.31 -2.99
N ALA A 43 7.96 -1.70 -2.82
CA ALA A 43 7.69 -0.75 -1.75
C ALA A 43 6.57 -1.27 -0.84
N ALA A 44 6.66 -0.96 0.45
CA ALA A 44 5.58 -1.08 1.40
C ALA A 44 5.21 0.31 1.93
N TYR A 45 3.93 0.63 1.94
CA TYR A 45 3.48 1.96 2.33
C TYR A 45 2.07 1.99 2.91
N VAL A 46 1.81 3.03 3.69
CA VAL A 46 0.48 3.39 4.20
C VAL A 46 0.25 4.86 3.87
N ILE A 47 -0.89 5.18 3.28
CA ILE A 47 -1.25 6.56 2.94
C ILE A 47 -2.22 7.12 3.99
N LYS A 48 -2.28 8.44 4.11
CA LYS A 48 -3.08 9.11 5.16
C LYS A 48 -4.58 8.83 5.05
N SER A 49 -5.08 8.60 3.83
CA SER A 49 -6.50 8.34 3.56
C SER A 49 -6.88 6.85 3.59
N ASP A 50 -5.91 5.94 3.74
CA ASP A 50 -6.14 4.50 3.73
C ASP A 50 -5.23 3.84 4.78
N PRO A 51 -5.79 3.35 5.91
CA PRO A 51 -5.01 2.80 7.01
C PRO A 51 -4.36 1.45 6.69
N CYS A 52 -4.71 0.83 5.57
CA CYS A 52 -4.16 -0.46 5.16
C CYS A 52 -2.74 -0.35 4.62
N ILE A 53 -1.98 -1.43 4.76
CA ILE A 53 -0.64 -1.52 4.19
C ILE A 53 -0.77 -1.93 2.73
N THR A 54 -0.12 -1.21 1.84
CA THR A 54 0.04 -1.59 0.45
C THR A 54 1.45 -2.08 0.20
N VAL A 55 1.58 -3.25 -0.41
CA VAL A 55 2.83 -3.76 -0.98
C VAL A 55 2.74 -3.64 -2.50
N ASP A 56 3.72 -2.96 -3.09
CA ASP A 56 3.81 -2.68 -4.52
C ASP A 56 5.10 -3.31 -5.06
N ILE A 57 4.99 -4.46 -5.72
CA ILE A 57 6.11 -5.11 -6.40
C ILE A 57 6.32 -4.36 -7.72
N PHE A 58 7.48 -3.71 -7.86
CA PHE A 58 7.76 -2.91 -9.03
C PHE A 58 7.76 -3.78 -10.30
N LYS A 59 6.97 -3.36 -11.31
CA LYS A 59 6.69 -4.12 -12.54
C LYS A 59 5.91 -5.43 -12.32
N GLY A 60 5.41 -5.66 -11.12
CA GLY A 60 4.63 -6.83 -10.74
C GLY A 60 3.22 -6.46 -10.31
N SER A 61 2.79 -7.03 -9.19
CA SER A 61 1.48 -6.83 -8.58
C SER A 61 1.53 -5.79 -7.45
N LYS A 62 0.34 -5.24 -7.16
CA LYS A 62 0.08 -4.40 -6.00
C LYS A 62 -0.97 -5.09 -5.15
N LYS A 63 -0.70 -5.25 -3.86
CA LYS A 63 -1.61 -5.89 -2.91
C LYS A 63 -1.82 -5.01 -1.69
N ARG A 64 -3.09 -4.93 -1.27
CA ARG A 64 -3.54 -4.16 -0.10
C ARG A 64 -3.88 -5.14 1.02
N TYR A 65 -3.33 -4.91 2.20
CA TYR A 65 -3.47 -5.73 3.40
C TYR A 65 -4.21 -4.94 4.47
N CYS A 66 -5.49 -5.29 4.66
CA CYS A 66 -6.33 -4.73 5.72
C CYS A 66 -6.63 -5.77 6.80
N GLU A 67 -6.82 -7.04 6.39
CA GLU A 67 -7.05 -8.16 7.30
C GLU A 67 -5.71 -8.75 7.73
N LEU A 68 -5.49 -8.80 9.03
CA LEU A 68 -4.21 -9.19 9.62
C LEU A 68 -4.17 -10.68 9.94
N GLY A 69 -4.42 -11.51 8.92
CA GLY A 69 -4.49 -12.96 9.04
C GLY A 69 -5.52 -13.43 10.07
N ASP A 70 -5.16 -14.43 10.87
CA ASP A 70 -6.05 -15.05 11.87
C ASP A 70 -6.26 -14.21 13.14
N SER A 71 -5.67 -13.00 13.21
CA SER A 71 -5.80 -12.13 14.38
C SER A 71 -7.22 -11.58 14.61
N GLY A 72 -8.06 -11.61 13.57
CA GLY A 72 -9.38 -10.96 13.55
C GLY A 72 -9.34 -9.43 13.46
N ILE A 73 -8.14 -8.83 13.45
CA ILE A 73 -7.94 -7.39 13.33
C ILE A 73 -8.08 -6.97 11.86
N ASN A 74 -8.81 -5.87 11.63
CA ASN A 74 -8.93 -5.27 10.32
C ASN A 74 -8.60 -3.77 10.38
N LEU A 75 -7.52 -3.35 9.73
CA LEU A 75 -7.01 -1.98 9.74
C LEU A 75 -7.98 -0.95 9.18
N GLU A 76 -8.85 -1.33 8.24
CA GLU A 76 -9.83 -0.43 7.62
C GLU A 76 -11.07 -0.27 8.50
N ARG A 77 -11.61 -1.38 8.99
CA ARG A 77 -12.80 -1.42 9.85
C ARG A 77 -12.52 -0.83 11.22
N ASP A 78 -11.35 -1.10 11.79
CA ASP A 78 -11.02 -0.79 13.18
C ASP A 78 -10.22 0.53 13.31
N ALA A 79 -9.97 1.23 12.20
CA ALA A 79 -9.39 2.57 12.22
C ALA A 79 -10.35 3.60 12.86
N PRO A 80 -9.82 4.66 13.52
CA PRO A 80 -8.40 4.92 13.77
C PRO A 80 -7.87 4.24 15.05
N SER A 81 -8.70 3.45 15.74
CA SER A 81 -8.33 2.79 16.99
C SER A 81 -7.22 1.76 16.78
N VAL A 82 -7.22 1.09 15.62
CA VAL A 82 -6.13 0.23 15.17
C VAL A 82 -5.38 0.89 14.03
N TYR A 83 -4.05 0.86 14.08
CA TYR A 83 -3.22 1.36 12.99
C TYR A 83 -1.88 0.62 12.90
N ALA A 84 -1.34 0.55 11.68
CA ALA A 84 0.02 0.09 11.46
C ALA A 84 1.05 1.15 11.90
N THR A 85 2.14 0.70 12.51
CA THR A 85 3.31 1.48 12.90
C THR A 85 4.59 0.65 12.71
N ASP A 86 5.75 1.27 12.82
CA ASP A 86 7.07 0.62 12.79
C ASP A 86 7.31 -0.27 11.55
N ILE A 87 6.84 0.20 10.39
CA ILE A 87 6.97 -0.53 9.13
C ILE A 87 8.45 -0.60 8.74
N THR A 88 8.96 -1.82 8.64
CA THR A 88 10.31 -2.16 8.21
C THR A 88 10.23 -3.07 7.00
N VAL A 89 11.01 -2.76 5.97
CA VAL A 89 11.13 -3.59 4.75
C VAL A 89 12.50 -4.25 4.73
N ASP A 90 12.53 -5.53 4.40
CA ASP A 90 13.77 -6.26 4.10
C ASP A 90 13.70 -6.92 2.71
N ILE A 91 14.60 -7.85 2.43
CA ILE A 91 14.80 -8.45 1.10
C ILE A 91 13.53 -9.11 0.54
N SER A 92 12.70 -9.68 1.40
CA SER A 92 11.53 -10.47 0.98
C SER A 92 10.29 -10.24 1.82
N GLY A 93 10.38 -9.38 2.83
CA GLY A 93 9.31 -9.20 3.79
C GLY A 93 9.08 -7.77 4.21
N VAL A 94 7.88 -7.56 4.75
CA VAL A 94 7.46 -6.34 5.43
C VAL A 94 7.10 -6.71 6.85
N ARG A 95 7.79 -6.15 7.84
CA ARG A 95 7.43 -6.24 9.25
C ARG A 95 6.77 -4.95 9.71
N PHE A 96 5.78 -5.03 10.59
CA PHE A 96 5.15 -3.88 11.19
C PHE A 96 4.45 -4.26 12.50
N ILE A 97 4.11 -3.25 13.29
CA ILE A 97 3.28 -3.40 14.47
C ILE A 97 1.86 -2.93 14.15
N ALA A 98 0.87 -3.77 14.43
CA ALA A 98 -0.53 -3.39 14.49
C ALA A 98 -0.85 -2.97 15.93
N ALA A 99 -0.87 -1.66 16.17
CA ALA A 99 -1.18 -1.10 17.47
C ALA A 99 -2.70 -1.08 17.66
N ALA A 100 -3.18 -1.69 18.74
CA ALA A 100 -4.58 -1.64 19.17
C ALA A 100 -4.63 -1.49 20.69
N PRO A 101 -5.61 -0.75 21.27
CA PRO A 101 -5.70 -0.54 22.71
C PRO A 101 -5.84 -1.81 23.56
N TRP A 102 -6.26 -2.91 22.95
CA TRP A 102 -6.55 -4.17 23.63
C TRP A 102 -5.47 -5.24 23.44
N ASN A 103 -4.65 -5.13 22.39
CA ASN A 103 -3.56 -6.07 22.12
C ASN A 103 -2.71 -5.58 20.94
N GLU A 104 -1.43 -5.30 21.18
CA GLU A 104 -0.45 -5.02 20.12
C GLU A 104 -0.01 -6.32 19.43
N GLN A 105 0.11 -6.30 18.10
CA GLN A 105 0.60 -7.44 17.33
C GLN A 105 1.78 -7.07 16.45
N GLU A 106 2.77 -7.95 16.40
CA GLU A 106 3.83 -7.89 15.41
C GLU A 106 3.40 -8.75 14.21
N CYS A 107 3.41 -8.13 13.04
CA CYS A 107 2.97 -8.75 11.80
C CYS A 107 4.11 -8.77 10.79
N SER A 108 4.15 -9.84 9.98
CA SER A 108 5.07 -10.02 8.87
C SER A 108 4.29 -10.41 7.62
N ILE A 109 4.54 -9.72 6.52
CA ILE A 109 4.07 -10.06 5.18
C ILE A 109 5.24 -10.65 4.42
N ASP A 110 5.12 -11.87 3.92
CA ASP A 110 6.00 -12.38 2.87
C ASP A 110 5.51 -11.82 1.52
N VAL A 111 6.37 -11.09 0.84
CA VAL A 111 5.98 -10.35 -0.37
C VAL A 111 5.72 -11.27 -1.55
N TYR A 112 6.36 -12.44 -1.59
CA TYR A 112 6.30 -13.34 -2.74
C TYR A 112 5.25 -14.44 -2.58
N SER A 113 5.05 -14.97 -1.36
CA SER A 113 3.91 -15.86 -1.07
C SER A 113 2.62 -15.07 -0.81
N GLU A 114 2.74 -13.77 -0.58
CA GLU A 114 1.67 -12.86 -0.21
C GLU A 114 0.93 -13.23 1.09
N GLU A 115 1.56 -14.05 1.93
CA GLU A 115 1.05 -14.49 3.22
C GLU A 115 1.32 -13.44 4.30
N ILE A 116 0.34 -13.24 5.18
CA ILE A 116 0.48 -12.40 6.36
C ILE A 116 0.39 -13.27 7.61
N THR A 117 1.34 -13.08 8.51
CA THR A 117 1.38 -13.73 9.82
C THR A 117 1.47 -12.66 10.89
N CYS A 118 0.72 -12.83 11.97
CA CYS A 118 0.72 -11.89 13.09
C CYS A 118 0.83 -12.67 14.40
N SER A 119 1.50 -12.09 15.38
CA SER A 119 1.66 -12.66 16.72
C SER A 119 1.56 -11.55 17.76
N ALA A 120 0.93 -11.86 18.90
CA ALA A 120 0.81 -10.89 19.99
C ALA A 120 2.20 -10.52 20.53
N THR A 121 2.46 -9.23 20.76
CA THR A 121 3.72 -8.77 21.35
C THR A 121 3.73 -8.87 22.88
N GLY A 122 2.55 -9.09 23.48
CA GLY A 122 2.34 -9.08 24.93
C GLY A 122 2.25 -7.67 25.54
N LYS A 123 2.12 -6.63 24.71
CA LYS A 123 1.96 -5.23 25.12
C LYS A 123 0.56 -4.70 24.80
N ASN A 124 0.12 -3.72 25.60
CA ASN A 124 -1.10 -2.93 25.41
C ASN A 124 -0.77 -1.43 25.52
#